data_AF-A0A7R9LRZ3-F1
#
_entry.id   AF-A0A7R9LRZ3-F1
#
_cell.length_a   1.000
_cell.length_b   1.000
_cell.length_c   1.000
_cell.angle_alpha   90.00
_cell.angle_beta   90.00
_cell.angle_gamma   90.00
#
_symmetry.space_group_name_H-M   'P 1'
#
loop_
_entity.id
_entity.type
_entity.pdbx_description
1 polymer ?
#
loop_
_entity_poly.entity_id
_entity_poly.type
_entity_poly.pdbx_seq_one_letter_code
_entity_poly.pdbx_strand_id
1 'polypeptide(L)'
;MPSYRHLMKRRSEVDLQSVLNEHQSKIEELHRIFSQTMLNLNQEQFKAELDLYEKYHDQVSTAIEKAINVSQTGQQQHLQALHDQEVNTLMKRLEAQHKEELNTLSKKHKDKNELARIKRELQQKFIEQAVGERQRFHSLLLKRKSELEVRHEEVRKKFDEEKHLILERRRTEYEEKCQNVVKQYESNPLLFTSSLPTTSCSLGHNIQSHDSSTAL
;
A
#
# COMPACT_ATOMS: atom_id res chain seq x y z
N MET A 1 55.85 -58.63 -27.22
CA MET A 1 55.80 -58.25 -25.80
C MET A 1 55.97 -56.74 -25.69
N PRO A 2 54.98 -55.97 -25.22
CA PRO A 2 55.13 -54.52 -25.04
C PRO A 2 56.26 -54.21 -24.05
N SER A 3 57.09 -53.21 -24.35
CA SER A 3 58.20 -52.77 -23.47
C SER A 3 57.66 -52.24 -22.13
N TYR A 4 58.25 -52.67 -21.01
CA TYR A 4 57.89 -52.27 -19.64
C TYR A 4 57.82 -50.73 -19.46
N ARG A 5 58.66 -49.99 -20.20
CA ARG A 5 58.69 -48.52 -20.20
C ARG A 5 57.43 -47.90 -20.81
N HIS A 6 56.83 -48.55 -21.81
CA HIS A 6 55.56 -48.11 -22.42
C HIS A 6 54.37 -48.42 -21.50
N LEU A 7 54.40 -49.54 -20.78
CA LEU A 7 53.38 -49.89 -19.77
C LEU A 7 53.38 -48.88 -18.61
N MET A 8 54.54 -48.48 -18.11
CA MET A 8 54.65 -47.47 -17.04
C MET A 8 54.22 -46.07 -17.50
N LYS A 9 54.56 -45.67 -18.73
CA LYS A 9 54.13 -44.38 -19.29
C LYS A 9 52.61 -44.31 -19.46
N ARG A 10 51.98 -45.37 -19.98
CA ARG A 10 50.51 -45.43 -20.10
C ARG A 10 49.82 -45.44 -18.73
N ARG A 11 50.37 -46.17 -17.75
CA ARG A 11 49.82 -46.16 -16.38
C ARG A 11 49.84 -44.76 -15.78
N SER A 12 50.97 -44.06 -15.90
CA SER A 12 51.10 -42.66 -15.46
C SER A 12 50.17 -41.68 -16.19
N GLU A 13 49.89 -41.91 -17.48
CA GLU A 13 48.98 -41.08 -18.28
C GLU A 13 47.51 -41.32 -17.91
N VAL A 14 47.15 -42.58 -17.62
CA VAL A 14 45.83 -42.94 -17.10
C VAL A 14 45.60 -42.36 -15.70
N ASP A 15 46.61 -42.40 -14.82
CA ASP A 15 46.53 -41.81 -13.49
C ASP A 15 46.35 -40.27 -13.58
N LEU A 16 47.07 -39.60 -14.49
CA LEU A 16 46.92 -38.16 -14.72
C LEU A 16 45.52 -37.80 -15.26
N GLN A 17 44.99 -38.61 -16.18
CA GLN A 17 43.63 -38.43 -16.72
C GLN A 17 42.57 -38.64 -15.64
N SER A 18 42.75 -39.60 -14.73
CA SER A 18 41.86 -39.81 -13.59
C SER A 18 41.81 -38.58 -12.69
N VAL A 19 42.97 -38.04 -12.34
CA VAL A 19 43.08 -36.83 -11.49
C VAL A 19 42.46 -35.61 -12.17
N LEU A 20 42.65 -35.42 -13.47
CA LEU A 20 42.01 -34.33 -14.23
C LEU A 20 40.48 -34.47 -14.25
N ASN A 21 39.96 -35.69 -14.45
CA ASN A 21 38.52 -35.94 -14.43
C ASN A 21 37.91 -35.70 -13.04
N GLU A 22 38.61 -36.10 -11.97
CA GLU A 22 38.20 -35.83 -10.58
C GLU A 22 38.17 -34.33 -10.27
N HIS A 23 39.21 -33.59 -10.68
CA HIS A 23 39.22 -32.13 -10.52
C HIS A 23 38.10 -31.45 -11.30
N GLN A 24 37.86 -31.87 -12.54
CA GLN A 24 36.78 -31.32 -13.36
C GLN A 24 35.41 -31.57 -12.73
N SER A 25 35.16 -32.80 -12.26
CA SER A 25 33.94 -33.14 -11.53
C SER A 25 33.77 -32.31 -10.26
N LYS A 26 34.86 -32.05 -9.52
CA LYS A 26 34.82 -31.21 -8.32
C LYS A 26 34.51 -29.75 -8.63
N ILE A 27 35.04 -29.21 -9.72
CA ILE A 27 34.76 -27.84 -10.18
C ILE A 27 33.30 -27.71 -10.58
N GLU A 28 32.76 -28.68 -11.33
CA GLU A 28 31.34 -28.71 -11.72
C GLU A 28 30.41 -28.75 -10.51
N GLU A 29 30.74 -29.57 -9.51
CA GLU A 29 29.96 -29.65 -8.28
C GLU A 29 30.01 -28.35 -7.47
N LEU A 30 31.17 -27.70 -7.38
CA LEU A 30 31.30 -26.40 -6.71
C LEU A 30 30.52 -25.30 -7.44
N HIS A 31 30.56 -25.27 -8.77
CA HIS A 31 29.75 -24.34 -9.56
C HIS A 31 28.25 -24.57 -9.35
N ARG A 32 27.81 -25.84 -9.33
CA ARG A 32 26.42 -26.20 -9.06
C ARG A 32 25.97 -25.73 -7.68
N ILE A 33 26.77 -25.98 -6.64
CA ILE A 33 26.48 -25.54 -5.26
C ILE A 33 26.41 -24.02 -5.19
N PHE A 34 27.38 -23.31 -5.78
CA PHE A 34 27.41 -21.86 -5.79
C PHE A 34 26.18 -21.27 -6.49
N SER A 35 25.89 -21.72 -7.71
CA SER A 35 24.74 -21.23 -8.47
C SER A 35 23.40 -21.52 -7.76
N GLN A 36 23.25 -22.69 -7.13
CA GLN A 36 22.07 -22.99 -6.31
C GLN A 36 21.96 -22.07 -5.08
N THR A 37 23.08 -21.78 -4.42
CA THR A 37 23.13 -20.86 -3.29
C THR A 37 22.72 -19.45 -3.71
N MET A 38 23.22 -18.98 -4.86
CA MET A 38 22.85 -17.68 -5.44
C MET A 38 21.37 -17.62 -5.81
N LEU A 39 20.81 -18.69 -6.40
CA LEU A 39 19.38 -18.76 -6.69
C LEU A 39 18.54 -18.62 -5.41
N ASN A 40 18.87 -19.39 -4.38
CA ASN A 40 18.17 -19.34 -3.09
C ASN A 40 18.26 -17.94 -2.47
N LEU A 41 19.44 -17.32 -2.48
CA LEU A 41 19.65 -15.97 -1.95
C LEU A 41 18.81 -14.92 -2.70
N ASN A 42 18.70 -15.02 -4.03
CA ASN A 42 17.85 -14.12 -4.81
C ASN A 42 16.36 -14.27 -4.45
N GLN A 43 15.89 -15.50 -4.27
CA GLN A 43 14.50 -15.76 -3.86
C GLN A 43 14.22 -15.25 -2.44
N GLU A 44 15.14 -15.47 -1.50
CA GLU A 44 15.06 -14.91 -0.15
C GLU A 44 15.04 -13.38 -0.16
N GLN A 45 15.86 -12.75 -0.99
CA GLN A 45 15.85 -11.31 -1.17
C GLN A 45 14.49 -10.81 -1.68
N PHE A 46 13.95 -11.42 -2.75
CA PHE A 46 12.65 -11.01 -3.29
C PHE A 46 11.53 -11.17 -2.25
N LYS A 47 11.60 -12.21 -1.43
CA LYS A 47 10.64 -12.41 -0.34
C LYS A 47 10.77 -11.34 0.73
N ALA A 48 11.99 -11.02 1.15
CA ALA A 48 12.23 -9.95 2.13
C ALA A 48 11.74 -8.58 1.61
N GLU A 49 11.91 -8.30 0.31
CA GLU A 49 11.37 -7.08 -0.34
C GLU A 49 9.83 -7.05 -0.32
N LEU A 50 9.17 -8.19 -0.58
CA LEU A 50 7.72 -8.32 -0.51
C LEU A 50 7.22 -8.10 0.93
N ASP A 51 7.79 -8.81 1.91
CA ASP A 51 7.40 -8.71 3.33
C ASP A 51 7.54 -7.27 3.84
N LEU A 52 8.64 -6.59 3.46
CA LEU A 52 8.86 -5.19 3.81
C LEU A 52 7.81 -4.28 3.17
N TYR A 53 7.49 -4.50 1.90
CA TYR A 53 6.46 -3.74 1.20
C TYR A 53 5.09 -3.93 1.87
N GLU A 54 4.67 -5.16 2.15
CA GLU A 54 3.38 -5.45 2.78
C GLU A 54 3.27 -4.74 4.14
N LYS A 55 4.35 -4.77 4.94
CA LYS A 55 4.41 -4.09 6.24
C LYS A 55 4.23 -2.57 6.13
N TYR A 56 4.84 -1.92 5.14
CA TYR A 56 4.69 -0.48 4.95
C TYR A 56 3.34 -0.13 4.32
N HIS A 57 2.88 -0.93 3.37
CA HIS A 57 1.58 -0.78 2.76
C HIS A 57 0.48 -0.81 3.82
N ASP A 58 0.49 -1.78 4.74
CA ASP A 58 -0.49 -1.85 5.83
C ASP A 58 -0.49 -0.61 6.74
N GLN A 59 0.71 -0.10 7.11
CA GLN A 59 0.83 1.13 7.90
C GLN A 59 0.26 2.35 7.18
N VAL A 60 0.58 2.51 5.90
CA VAL A 60 0.09 3.62 5.07
C VAL A 60 -1.43 3.49 4.88
N SER A 61 -1.93 2.31 4.55
CA SER A 61 -3.37 2.06 4.42
C SER A 61 -4.10 2.39 5.72
N THR A 62 -3.59 1.96 6.88
CA THR A 62 -4.17 2.29 8.18
C THR A 62 -4.20 3.81 8.43
N ALA A 63 -3.16 4.54 8.04
CA ALA A 63 -3.13 5.99 8.16
C ALA A 63 -4.17 6.67 7.26
N ILE A 64 -4.33 6.19 6.02
CA ILE A 64 -5.33 6.69 5.08
C ILE A 64 -6.74 6.41 5.60
N GLU A 65 -7.01 5.20 6.08
CA GLU A 65 -8.31 4.83 6.65
C GLU A 65 -8.70 5.73 7.83
N LYS A 66 -7.76 6.01 8.73
CA LYS A 66 -7.95 6.99 9.82
C LYS A 66 -8.28 8.38 9.28
N ALA A 67 -7.56 8.84 8.26
CA ALA A 67 -7.81 10.14 7.64
C ALA A 67 -9.19 10.22 6.97
N ILE A 68 -9.62 9.15 6.29
CA ILE A 68 -10.97 9.00 5.74
C ILE A 68 -12.01 9.14 6.86
N ASN A 69 -11.87 8.36 7.93
CA ASN A 69 -12.82 8.37 9.05
C ASN A 69 -12.93 9.75 9.72
N VAL A 70 -11.79 10.43 9.94
CA VAL A 70 -11.76 11.79 10.49
C VAL A 70 -12.46 12.78 9.56
N SER A 71 -12.16 12.73 8.25
CA SER A 71 -12.79 13.60 7.25
C SER A 71 -14.29 13.38 7.17
N GLN A 72 -14.74 12.13 7.11
CA GLN A 72 -16.15 11.75 7.04
C GLN A 72 -16.92 12.19 8.30
N THR A 73 -16.34 11.97 9.49
CA THR A 73 -16.91 12.44 10.76
C THR A 73 -17.03 13.97 10.77
N GLY A 74 -15.99 14.68 10.32
CA GLY A 74 -15.99 16.13 10.21
C GLY A 74 -17.08 16.66 9.27
N GLN A 75 -17.29 15.98 8.13
CA GLN A 75 -18.37 16.34 7.19
C GLN A 75 -19.76 16.15 7.79
N GLN A 76 -19.99 15.08 8.55
CA GLN A 76 -21.27 14.84 9.24
C GLN A 76 -21.54 15.90 10.32
N GLN A 77 -20.51 16.26 11.11
CA GLN A 77 -20.60 17.32 12.11
C GLN A 77 -20.86 18.69 11.47
N HIS A 78 -20.18 18.99 10.36
CA HIS A 78 -20.39 20.22 9.62
C HIS A 78 -21.82 20.32 9.07
N LEU A 79 -22.35 19.24 8.51
CA LEU A 79 -23.73 19.20 8.03
C LEU A 79 -24.75 19.41 9.17
N GLN A 80 -24.50 18.85 10.34
CA GLN A 80 -25.32 19.10 11.54
C GLN A 80 -25.26 20.58 11.95
N ALA A 81 -24.06 21.17 12.00
CA ALA A 81 -23.88 22.57 12.39
C ALA A 81 -24.60 23.53 11.42
N LEU A 82 -24.55 23.25 10.11
CA LEU A 82 -25.30 24.02 9.11
C LEU A 82 -26.81 23.96 9.36
N HIS A 83 -27.35 22.76 9.62
CA HIS A 83 -28.76 22.61 9.96
C HIS A 83 -29.15 23.41 11.21
N ASP A 84 -28.35 23.32 12.28
CA ASP A 84 -28.62 24.03 13.53
C ASP A 84 -28.61 25.55 13.31
N GLN A 85 -27.69 26.05 12.47
CA GLN A 85 -27.63 27.46 12.08
C GLN A 85 -28.85 27.89 11.27
N GLU A 86 -29.29 27.08 10.30
CA GLU A 86 -30.47 27.36 9.47
C GLU A 86 -31.76 27.39 10.32
N VAL A 87 -31.94 26.40 11.20
CA VAL A 87 -33.08 26.35 12.12
C VAL A 87 -33.10 27.56 13.05
N ASN A 88 -31.95 27.92 13.63
CA ASN A 88 -31.87 29.11 14.48
C ASN A 88 -32.19 30.41 13.73
N THR A 89 -31.71 30.53 12.49
CA THR A 89 -31.98 31.70 11.65
C THR A 89 -33.46 31.79 11.28
N LEU A 90 -34.08 30.66 10.93
CA LEU A 90 -35.51 30.57 10.65
C LEU A 90 -36.33 30.97 11.89
N MET A 91 -36.03 30.42 13.05
CA MET A 91 -36.79 30.69 14.28
C MET A 91 -36.76 32.16 14.65
N LYS A 92 -35.57 32.80 14.62
CA LYS A 92 -35.43 34.25 14.83
C LYS A 92 -36.28 35.07 13.86
N ARG A 93 -36.33 34.67 12.59
CA ARG A 93 -37.15 35.35 11.57
C ARG A 93 -38.65 35.20 11.85
N LEU A 94 -39.11 33.98 12.17
CA LEU A 94 -40.52 33.72 12.48
C LEU A 94 -40.95 34.48 13.75
N GLU A 95 -40.12 34.51 14.79
CA GLU A 95 -40.40 35.26 16.02
C GLU A 95 -40.50 36.77 15.78
N ALA A 96 -39.61 37.32 14.94
CA ALA A 96 -39.65 38.73 14.57
C ALA A 96 -40.93 39.09 13.80
N GLN A 97 -41.32 38.26 12.82
CA GLN A 97 -42.57 38.43 12.07
C GLN A 97 -43.79 38.35 12.98
N HIS A 98 -43.85 37.34 13.85
CA HIS A 98 -44.96 37.17 14.79
C HIS A 98 -45.10 38.35 15.76
N LYS A 99 -43.97 38.90 16.26
CA LYS A 99 -43.97 40.10 17.11
C LYS A 99 -44.52 41.32 16.35
N GLU A 100 -44.16 41.48 15.09
CA GLU A 100 -44.67 42.57 14.24
C GLU A 100 -46.18 42.45 13.99
N GLU A 101 -46.67 41.24 13.73
CA GLU A 101 -48.09 40.95 13.55
C GLU A 101 -48.89 41.25 14.82
N LEU A 102 -48.41 40.83 15.99
CA LEU A 102 -49.02 41.14 17.28
C LEU A 102 -49.10 42.65 17.57
N ASN A 103 -48.03 43.38 17.23
CA ASN A 103 -47.98 44.84 17.37
C ASN A 103 -48.99 45.53 16.44
N THR A 104 -49.10 45.04 15.20
CA THR A 104 -50.05 45.55 14.21
C THR A 104 -51.49 45.27 14.63
N LEU A 105 -51.77 44.06 15.13
CA LEU A 105 -53.09 43.63 15.56
C LEU A 105 -53.59 44.47 16.75
N SER A 106 -52.69 44.77 17.70
CA SER A 106 -53.00 45.58 18.89
C SER A 106 -53.39 47.02 18.54
N LYS A 107 -52.98 47.54 17.37
CA LYS A 107 -53.36 48.87 16.87
C LYS A 107 -54.69 48.87 16.11
N LYS A 108 -55.09 47.73 15.54
CA LYS A 108 -56.27 47.62 14.65
C LYS A 108 -57.59 47.39 15.39
N HIS A 109 -57.59 46.67 16.51
CA HIS A 109 -58.83 46.28 17.21
C HIS A 109 -59.01 47.02 18.54
N LYS A 110 -60.21 47.58 18.75
CA LYS A 110 -60.58 48.28 19.99
C LYS A 110 -61.34 47.39 20.99
N ASP A 111 -62.03 46.35 20.52
CA ASP A 111 -62.67 45.35 21.37
C ASP A 111 -61.60 44.44 21.98
N LYS A 112 -61.51 44.46 23.32
CA LYS A 112 -60.52 43.69 24.07
C LYS A 112 -60.74 42.18 23.98
N ASN A 113 -62.00 41.73 23.95
CA ASN A 113 -62.32 40.30 23.93
C ASN A 113 -62.01 39.71 22.55
N GLU A 114 -62.41 40.43 21.50
CA GLU A 114 -62.12 40.02 20.13
C GLU A 114 -60.61 40.07 19.84
N LEU A 115 -59.90 41.11 20.28
CA LEU A 115 -58.44 41.18 20.16
C LEU A 115 -57.77 40.00 20.88
N ALA A 116 -58.24 39.63 22.07
CA ALA A 116 -57.69 38.49 22.82
C ALA A 116 -57.93 37.16 22.11
N ARG A 117 -59.08 36.99 21.44
CA ARG A 117 -59.37 35.81 20.62
C ARG A 117 -58.42 35.73 19.43
N ILE A 118 -58.30 36.81 18.65
CA ILE A 118 -57.44 36.83 17.45
C ILE A 118 -55.96 36.63 17.82
N LYS A 119 -55.50 37.18 18.95
CA LYS A 119 -54.12 36.93 19.44
C LYS A 119 -53.86 35.44 19.72
N ARG A 120 -54.83 34.71 20.27
CA ARG A 120 -54.71 33.26 20.51
C ARG A 120 -54.66 32.49 19.20
N GLU A 121 -55.52 32.82 18.25
CA GLU A 121 -55.53 32.21 16.92
C GLU A 121 -54.22 32.46 16.17
N LEU A 122 -53.67 33.67 16.27
CA LEU A 122 -52.38 34.03 15.68
C LEU A 122 -51.23 33.24 16.32
N GLN A 123 -51.20 33.16 17.66
CA GLN A 123 -50.20 32.37 18.39
C GLN A 123 -50.25 30.89 17.98
N GLN A 124 -51.45 30.32 17.83
CA GLN A 124 -51.63 28.93 17.40
C GLN A 124 -51.07 28.72 15.99
N LYS A 125 -51.39 29.61 15.04
CA LYS A 125 -50.84 29.58 13.67
C LYS A 125 -49.32 29.67 13.65
N PHE A 126 -48.74 30.56 14.47
CA PHE A 126 -47.29 30.68 14.60
C PHE A 126 -46.64 29.38 15.09
N ILE A 127 -47.24 28.72 16.09
CA ILE A 127 -46.74 27.44 16.62
C ILE A 127 -46.80 26.37 15.52
N GLU A 128 -47.92 26.24 14.82
CA GLU A 128 -48.09 25.26 13.73
C GLU A 128 -47.07 25.49 12.61
N GLN A 129 -46.85 26.74 12.21
CA GLN A 129 -45.85 27.10 11.21
C GLN A 129 -44.43 26.77 11.67
N ALA A 130 -44.07 27.14 12.90
CA ALA A 130 -42.74 26.87 13.46
C ALA A 130 -42.46 25.36 13.58
N VAL A 131 -43.46 24.58 14.00
CA VAL A 131 -43.35 23.11 14.06
C VAL A 131 -43.22 22.51 12.67
N GLY A 132 -44.05 22.93 11.71
CA GLY A 132 -44.01 22.42 10.34
C GLY A 132 -42.69 22.69 9.64
N GLU A 133 -42.16 23.92 9.75
CA GLU A 133 -40.87 24.25 9.16
C GLU A 133 -39.71 23.50 9.83
N ARG A 134 -39.71 23.36 11.16
CA ARG A 134 -38.69 22.54 11.85
C ARG A 134 -38.71 21.08 11.38
N GLN A 135 -39.89 20.48 11.23
CA GLN A 135 -40.04 19.12 10.72
C GLN A 135 -39.54 18.99 9.28
N ARG A 136 -39.81 20.01 8.44
CA ARG A 136 -39.30 20.07 7.07
C ARG A 136 -37.77 20.12 7.04
N PHE A 137 -37.14 21.02 7.82
CA PHE A 137 -35.68 21.11 7.91
C PHE A 137 -35.05 19.82 8.45
N HIS A 138 -35.68 19.18 9.44
CA HIS A 138 -35.21 17.91 9.97
C HIS A 138 -35.26 16.79 8.91
N SER A 139 -36.36 16.69 8.17
CA SER A 139 -36.50 15.73 7.07
C SER A 139 -35.44 15.94 5.99
N LEU A 140 -35.14 17.21 5.67
CA LEU A 140 -34.07 17.55 4.74
C LEU A 140 -32.69 17.12 5.26
N LEU A 141 -32.39 17.38 6.54
CA LEU A 141 -31.15 16.94 7.17
C LEU A 141 -30.98 15.42 7.09
N LEU A 142 -32.02 14.64 7.43
CA LEU A 142 -31.97 13.18 7.34
C LEU A 142 -31.67 12.70 5.93
N LYS A 143 -32.33 13.28 4.92
CA LYS A 143 -32.05 12.99 3.50
C LYS A 143 -30.60 13.30 3.15
N ARG A 144 -30.08 14.46 3.55
CA ARG A 144 -28.69 14.85 3.27
C ARG A 144 -27.67 13.98 3.98
N LYS A 145 -27.92 13.57 5.23
CA LYS A 145 -27.07 12.61 5.96
C LYS A 145 -27.04 11.26 5.25
N SER A 146 -28.19 10.77 4.80
CA SER A 146 -28.27 9.52 4.05
C SER A 146 -27.51 9.58 2.72
N GLU A 147 -27.70 10.64 1.93
CA GLU A 147 -26.95 10.86 0.68
C GLU A 147 -25.44 10.95 0.93
N LEU A 148 -25.03 11.62 2.02
CA LEU A 148 -23.63 11.76 2.40
C LEU A 148 -23.02 10.42 2.81
N GLU A 149 -23.75 9.61 3.57
CA GLU A 149 -23.29 8.28 4.00
C GLU A 149 -23.11 7.33 2.82
N VAL A 150 -24.00 7.37 1.82
CA VAL A 150 -23.83 6.58 0.59
C VAL A 150 -22.51 6.95 -0.10
N ARG A 151 -22.17 8.24 -0.20
CA ARG A 151 -20.89 8.66 -0.79
C ARG A 151 -19.69 8.28 0.08
N HIS A 152 -19.83 8.31 1.40
CA HIS A 152 -18.79 7.87 2.32
C HIS A 152 -18.48 6.39 2.14
N GLU A 153 -19.52 5.57 1.97
CA GLU A 153 -19.38 4.15 1.69
C GLU A 153 -18.72 3.88 0.34
N GLU A 154 -19.10 4.60 -0.71
CA GLU A 154 -18.43 4.49 -2.01
C GLU A 154 -16.93 4.79 -1.93
N VAL A 155 -16.52 5.77 -1.13
CA VAL A 155 -15.11 6.10 -0.91
C VAL A 155 -14.39 4.98 -0.15
N ARG A 156 -15.00 4.45 0.93
CA ARG A 156 -14.43 3.32 1.68
C ARG A 156 -14.25 2.10 0.80
N LYS A 157 -15.29 1.75 0.03
CA LYS A 157 -15.25 0.62 -0.90
C LYS A 157 -14.15 0.76 -1.95
N LYS A 158 -14.03 1.93 -2.59
CA LYS A 158 -12.96 2.19 -3.58
C LYS A 158 -11.57 2.08 -2.96
N PHE A 159 -11.41 2.59 -1.74
CA PHE A 159 -10.15 2.48 -1.02
C PHE A 159 -9.79 1.03 -0.71
N ASP A 160 -10.75 0.22 -0.25
CA ASP A 160 -10.53 -1.20 0.01
C ASP A 160 -10.20 -1.98 -1.28
N GLU A 161 -10.91 -1.71 -2.38
CA GLU A 161 -10.62 -2.28 -3.69
C GLU A 161 -9.19 -1.95 -4.15
N GLU A 162 -8.78 -0.68 -4.05
CA GLU A 162 -7.44 -0.23 -4.43
C GLU A 162 -6.35 -0.84 -3.52
N LYS A 163 -6.60 -0.90 -2.21
CA LYS A 163 -5.73 -1.53 -1.21
C LYS A 163 -5.45 -3.00 -1.56
N HIS A 164 -6.49 -3.75 -1.95
CA HIS A 164 -6.34 -5.14 -2.36
C HIS A 164 -5.61 -5.27 -3.70
N LEU A 165 -5.99 -4.47 -4.70
CA LEU A 165 -5.41 -4.53 -6.04
C LEU A 165 -3.89 -4.26 -6.03
N ILE A 166 -3.44 -3.31 -5.22
CA ILE A 166 -2.02 -2.97 -5.08
C ILE A 166 -1.23 -4.15 -4.50
N LEU A 167 -1.76 -4.80 -3.45
CA LEU A 167 -1.12 -5.96 -2.82
C LEU A 167 -1.06 -7.16 -3.78
N GLU A 168 -2.16 -7.45 -4.49
CA GLU A 168 -2.18 -8.53 -5.48
C GLU A 168 -1.16 -8.29 -6.58
N ARG A 169 -1.13 -7.08 -7.16
CA ARG A 169 -0.12 -6.72 -8.16
C ARG A 169 1.30 -6.94 -7.65
N ARG A 170 1.58 -6.52 -6.41
CA ARG A 170 2.90 -6.68 -5.79
C ARG A 170 3.29 -8.16 -5.63
N ARG A 171 2.33 -9.01 -5.24
CA ARG A 171 2.54 -10.46 -5.12
C ARG A 171 2.81 -11.09 -6.48
N THR A 172 2.04 -10.73 -7.51
CA THR A 172 2.29 -11.18 -8.88
C THR A 172 3.69 -10.78 -9.37
N GLU A 173 4.11 -9.54 -9.14
CA GLU A 173 5.48 -9.08 -9.47
C GLU A 173 6.56 -9.91 -8.76
N TYR A 174 6.35 -10.26 -7.48
CA TYR A 174 7.25 -11.13 -6.73
C TYR A 174 7.32 -12.54 -7.34
N GLU A 175 6.18 -13.14 -7.68
CA GLU A 175 6.11 -14.46 -8.29
C GLU A 175 6.79 -14.49 -9.67
N GLU A 176 6.55 -13.47 -10.50
CA GLU A 176 7.19 -13.32 -11.80
C GLU A 176 8.71 -13.19 -11.67
N LYS A 177 9.21 -12.40 -10.71
CA LYS A 177 10.66 -12.29 -10.43
C LYS A 177 11.25 -13.64 -10.04
N CYS A 178 10.58 -14.39 -9.15
CA CYS A 178 11.02 -15.71 -8.73
C CYS A 178 11.06 -16.70 -9.89
N GLN A 179 10.02 -16.72 -10.73
CA GLN A 179 9.98 -17.59 -11.91
C GLN A 179 11.06 -17.21 -12.92
N ASN A 180 11.31 -15.92 -13.13
CA ASN A 180 12.31 -15.44 -14.08
C ASN A 180 13.73 -15.83 -13.65
N VAL A 181 14.09 -15.68 -12.37
CA VAL A 181 15.43 -16.08 -11.89
C VAL A 181 15.63 -17.60 -11.96
N VAL A 182 14.58 -18.39 -11.68
CA VAL A 182 14.61 -19.85 -11.85
C VAL A 182 14.82 -20.24 -13.31
N LYS A 183 14.04 -19.68 -14.24
CA LYS A 183 14.18 -19.94 -15.69
C LYS A 183 15.57 -19.55 -16.21
N GLN A 184 16.13 -18.44 -15.73
CA GLN A 184 17.49 -18.02 -16.10
C GLN A 184 18.53 -19.01 -15.59
N TYR A 185 18.38 -19.53 -14.37
CA TYR A 185 19.24 -20.57 -13.82
C TYR A 185 19.13 -21.90 -14.59
N GLU A 186 17.92 -22.35 -14.89
CA GLU A 186 17.69 -23.58 -15.68
C GLU A 186 18.28 -23.47 -17.08
N SER A 187 18.19 -22.30 -17.70
CA SER A 187 18.73 -22.04 -19.04
C SER A 187 20.26 -21.93 -19.05
N ASN A 188 20.85 -21.46 -17.94
CA ASN A 188 22.30 -21.33 -17.79
C ASN A 188 22.72 -21.65 -16.34
N PRO A 189 23.09 -22.90 -16.03
CA PRO A 189 23.56 -23.28 -14.70
C PRO A 189 24.85 -22.56 -14.25
N LEU A 190 25.57 -21.93 -15.18
CA LEU A 190 26.77 -21.10 -14.94
C LEU A 190 26.45 -19.59 -14.93
N LEU A 191 25.16 -19.20 -14.86
CA LEU A 191 24.70 -17.81 -14.86
C LEU A 191 25.50 -16.94 -13.90
N PHE A 192 25.72 -17.44 -12.68
CA PHE A 192 26.38 -16.71 -11.61
C PHE A 192 27.91 -16.84 -11.61
N THR A 193 28.48 -17.81 -12.33
CA THR A 193 29.93 -18.06 -12.38
C THR A 193 30.62 -17.44 -13.59
N SER A 194 29.87 -17.11 -14.64
CA SER A 194 30.38 -16.44 -15.85
C SER A 194 31.01 -15.05 -15.61
N SER A 195 30.76 -14.44 -14.46
CA SER A 195 31.31 -13.14 -14.04
C SER A 195 32.56 -13.26 -13.15
N LEU A 196 32.99 -14.47 -12.78
CA LEU A 196 34.18 -14.68 -11.96
C LEU A 196 35.44 -14.64 -12.84
N PRO A 197 36.46 -13.84 -12.50
CA PRO A 197 37.73 -13.85 -13.23
C PRO A 197 38.38 -15.23 -13.11
N THR A 198 38.58 -15.89 -14.25
CA THR A 198 39.36 -17.14 -14.34
C THR A 198 40.79 -16.86 -13.90
N THR A 199 41.09 -17.15 -12.64
CA THR A 199 42.46 -17.08 -12.13
C THR A 199 43.20 -18.28 -12.71
N SER A 200 43.89 -18.08 -13.84
CA SER A 200 44.84 -19.05 -14.35
C SER A 200 46.03 -19.12 -13.41
N CYS A 201 46.09 -20.12 -12.53
CA CYS A 201 47.30 -20.44 -11.79
C CYS A 201 48.34 -20.97 -12.78
N SER A 202 49.20 -20.11 -13.31
CA SER A 202 50.43 -20.51 -13.98
C SER A 202 51.44 -20.95 -12.91
N LEU A 203 51.66 -22.26 -12.80
CA LEU A 203 52.82 -22.83 -12.12
C LEU A 203 54.08 -22.47 -12.93
N GLY A 204 54.59 -21.26 -12.72
CA GLY A 204 55.88 -20.83 -13.21
C GLY A 204 56.99 -21.48 -12.40
N HIS A 205 57.62 -22.50 -12.99
CA HIS A 205 58.96 -22.95 -12.59
C HIS A 205 59.91 -21.76 -12.66
N ASN A 206 60.46 -21.35 -11.52
CA ASN A 206 61.57 -20.41 -11.48
C ASN A 206 62.82 -21.17 -11.00
N ILE A 207 63.65 -21.59 -11.96
CA ILE A 207 65.02 -22.03 -11.71
C ILE A 207 65.95 -20.92 -12.25
N GLN A 208 66.40 -20.10 -11.30
CA GLN A 208 67.79 -19.70 -11.09
C GLN A 208 68.48 -18.78 -12.13
N SER A 209 68.85 -17.59 -11.66
CA SER A 209 70.26 -17.17 -11.66
C SER A 209 70.47 -16.07 -10.63
N HIS A 210 71.30 -16.40 -9.64
CA HIS A 210 72.07 -15.44 -8.88
C HIS A 210 72.96 -14.66 -9.86
N ASP A 211 72.99 -13.34 -9.75
CA ASP A 211 74.29 -12.68 -9.68
C ASP A 211 74.23 -11.40 -8.84
N SER A 212 75.35 -11.17 -8.16
CA SER A 212 75.55 -10.24 -7.05
C SER A 212 76.17 -8.92 -7.54
N SER A 213 75.94 -7.82 -6.80
CA SER A 213 76.71 -6.54 -6.74
C SER A 213 75.84 -5.30 -7.02
N THR A 214 75.90 -4.17 -6.30
CA THR A 214 76.63 -3.72 -5.10
C THR A 214 75.91 -2.46 -4.58
N ALA A 215 76.03 -2.24 -3.27
CA ALA A 215 75.61 -1.07 -2.52
C ALA A 215 76.16 0.28 -3.04
N LEU A 216 75.31 1.30 -3.06
CA LEU A 216 75.31 2.49 -2.16
C LEU A 216 74.26 3.50 -2.66
#